data_AF-A0A842SHT4-F1
#
_entry.id   AF-A0A842SHT4-F1
#
_cell.length_a   1.000
_cell.length_b   1.000
_cell.length_c   1.000
_cell.angle_alpha   90.00
_cell.angle_beta   90.00
_cell.angle_gamma   90.00
#
_symmetry.space_group_name_H-M   'P 1'
#
loop_
_entity.id
_entity.type
_entity.pdbx_description
1 polymer ?
#
loop_
_entity_poly.entity_id
_entity_poly.type
_entity_poly.pdbx_seq_one_letter_code
_entity_poly.pdbx_strand_id
1 'polypeptide(L)' 'MSVKGVIMAGGMGTRFRPLTNYFQKCMIPIGDMEKPILEYIVKLYRYHDIRDLILLVGYKYLQIQ' A
#
# COMPACT_ATOMS: atom_id res chain seq x y z
N MET A 1 -6.33 8.21 24.02
CA MET A 1 -5.52 8.49 22.80
C MET A 1 -5.99 7.56 21.69
N SER A 2 -6.17 8.05 20.47
CA SER A 2 -6.48 7.20 19.31
C SER A 2 -5.21 6.49 18.83
N VAL A 3 -5.28 5.19 18.55
CA VAL A 3 -4.16 4.43 17.97
C VAL A 3 -3.99 4.82 16.51
N LYS A 4 -2.77 5.18 16.10
CA LYS A 4 -2.42 5.48 14.71
C LYS A 4 -1.67 4.31 14.08
N GLY A 5 -2.15 3.84 12.94
CA GLY A 5 -1.45 2.88 12.10
C GLY A 5 -0.51 3.58 11.13
N VAL A 6 0.70 3.05 10.94
CA VAL A 6 1.66 3.58 9.97
C VAL A 6 1.96 2.51 8.92
N ILE A 7 1.79 2.86 7.65
CA ILE A 7 2.08 1.97 6.51
C ILE A 7 3.26 2.55 5.71
N MET A 8 4.33 1.78 5.60
CA MET A 8 5.49 2.15 4.78
C MET A 8 5.28 1.75 3.32
N ALA A 9 5.06 2.72 2.45
CA ALA A 9 4.73 2.52 1.03
C ALA A 9 5.66 3.28 0.07
N GLY A 10 6.85 3.67 0.52
CA GLY A 10 7.79 4.50 -0.25
C GLY A 10 8.90 3.78 -1.02
N GLY A 11 9.02 2.46 -0.89
CA GLY A 11 10.13 1.70 -1.49
C GLY A 11 10.07 1.60 -3.02
N MET A 12 11.25 1.43 -3.66
CA MET A 12 11.35 1.24 -5.12
C MET A 12 10.99 -0.17 -5.60
N GLY A 13 11.03 -1.18 -4.72
CA GLY A 13 10.65 -2.56 -5.09
C GLY A 13 11.51 -3.19 -6.20
N THR A 14 12.81 -2.88 -6.25
CA THR A 14 13.72 -3.23 -7.36
C THR A 14 13.83 -4.74 -7.67
N ARG A 15 13.65 -5.60 -6.67
CA ARG A 15 13.65 -7.08 -6.85
C ARG A 15 12.47 -7.61 -7.66
N PHE A 16 11.41 -6.82 -7.83
CA PHE A 16 10.16 -7.21 -8.49
C PHE A 16 10.00 -6.55 -9.86
N ARG A 17 11.11 -6.10 -10.44
CA ARG A 17 11.15 -5.60 -11.81
C ARG A 17 10.91 -6.76 -12.79
N PRO A 18 10.30 -6.50 -13.96
CA PRO A 18 10.00 -5.17 -14.51
C PRO A 18 8.71 -4.54 -13.98
N LEU A 19 7.88 -5.26 -13.23
CA LEU A 19 6.55 -4.79 -12.82
C LEU A 19 6.60 -3.48 -12.02
N THR A 20 7.56 -3.36 -11.10
CA THR A 20 7.75 -2.16 -10.27
C THR A 20 8.30 -0.95 -11.03
N ASN A 21 8.69 -1.09 -12.30
CA ASN A 21 8.98 0.07 -13.16
C ASN A 21 7.69 0.81 -13.57
N TYR A 22 6.55 0.10 -13.59
CA TYR A 22 5.26 0.64 -13.97
C TYR A 22 4.42 1.00 -12.75
N PHE A 23 4.32 0.07 -11.79
CA PHE A 23 3.49 0.22 -10.59
C PHE A 23 4.33 0.42 -9.31
N GLN A 24 3.86 1.23 -8.37
CA GLN A 24 4.32 1.15 -6.98
C GLN A 24 3.97 -0.25 -6.47
N LYS A 25 4.92 -0.92 -5.81
CA LYS A 25 4.79 -2.28 -5.28
C LYS A 25 3.50 -2.47 -4.49
N CYS A 26 3.13 -1.52 -3.64
CA CYS A 26 1.90 -1.58 -2.84
C CYS A 26 0.61 -1.48 -3.68
N MET A 27 0.70 -0.96 -4.91
CA MET A 27 -0.43 -0.76 -5.83
C MET A 27 -0.53 -1.87 -6.89
N ILE A 28 0.30 -2.90 -6.82
CA ILE A 28 0.20 -4.05 -7.73
C ILE A 28 -1.14 -4.75 -7.47
N PRO A 29 -1.97 -4.97 -8.53
CA PRO A 29 -3.22 -5.70 -8.40
C PRO A 29 -2.96 -7.18 -8.13
N ILE A 30 -3.73 -7.78 -7.23
CA ILE A 30 -3.65 -9.21 -6.89
C ILE A 30 -5.05 -9.83 -6.79
N GLY A 31 -5.11 -11.14 -7.05
CA GLY A 31 -6.35 -11.94 -7.01
C GLY A 31 -7.31 -11.63 -8.16
N ASP A 32 -8.44 -12.33 -8.18
CA ASP A 32 -9.41 -12.27 -9.29
C ASP A 32 -10.10 -10.90 -9.42
N MET A 33 -10.15 -10.15 -8.32
CA MET A 33 -10.74 -8.81 -8.28
C MET A 33 -9.74 -7.69 -8.59
N GLU A 34 -8.48 -8.05 -8.87
CA GLU A 34 -7.39 -7.13 -9.22
C GLU A 34 -7.24 -5.95 -8.25
N LYS A 35 -7.46 -6.19 -6.94
CA LYS A 35 -7.34 -5.14 -5.93
C LYS A 35 -5.87 -4.90 -5.59
N PRO A 36 -5.45 -3.64 -5.36
CA PRO A 36 -4.08 -3.36 -4.99
C PRO A 36 -3.77 -3.96 -3.61
N ILE A 37 -2.55 -4.46 -3.43
CA ILE A 37 -2.07 -4.99 -2.14
C ILE A 37 -2.35 -4.02 -0.98
N LEU A 38 -2.22 -2.72 -1.21
CA LEU A 38 -2.50 -1.67 -0.23
C LEU A 38 -3.96 -1.71 0.28
N GLU A 39 -4.93 -2.04 -0.57
CA GLU A 39 -6.35 -2.14 -0.16
C GLU A 39 -6.54 -3.26 0.87
N TYR A 40 -5.88 -4.41 0.67
CA TYR A 40 -5.93 -5.51 1.64
C TYR A 40 -5.30 -5.12 2.98
N ILE A 41 -4.19 -4.39 2.95
CA ILE A 41 -3.54 -3.87 4.17
C ILE A 41 -4.51 -2.93 4.89
N VAL A 42 -5.07 -1.94 4.21
CA VAL A 42 -6.02 -0.99 4.82
C VAL A 42 -7.25 -1.70 5.41
N LYS A 43 -7.79 -2.71 4.70
CA LYS A 43 -8.89 -3.53 5.20
C LYS A 43 -8.52 -4.28 6.47
N LEU A 44 -7.29 -4.79 6.57
CA LEU A 44 -6.80 -5.46 7.77
C LEU A 44 -6.71 -4.50 8.97
N TYR A 45 -6.19 -3.28 8.76
CA TYR A 45 -6.18 -2.25 9.81
C TYR A 45 -7.59 -1.91 10.28
N ARG A 46 -8.54 -1.74 9.34
CA ARG A 46 -9.95 -1.49 9.66
C ARG A 46 -10.59 -2.63 10.42
N TYR A 47 -10.28 -3.88 10.09
CA TYR A 47 -10.76 -5.07 10.81
C TYR A 47 -10.34 -5.06 12.29
N HIS A 48 -9.15 -4.53 12.59
CA HIS A 48 -8.66 -4.33 13.96
C HIS A 48 -9.02 -2.97 14.57
N ASP A 49 -10.01 -2.27 14.00
CA ASP A 49 -10.49 -0.95 14.44
C ASP A 49 -9.43 0.17 14.45
N ILE A 50 -8.34 0.01 13.69
CA ILE A 50 -7.35 1.07 13.48
C ILE A 50 -7.77 1.88 12.26
N ARG A 51 -8.36 3.05 12.52
CA ARG A 51 -8.95 3.92 11.48
C ARG A 51 -8.10 5.13 11.11
N ASP A 52 -7.21 5.55 12.02
CA ASP A 52 -6.29 6.65 11.81
C ASP A 52 -4.99 6.10 11.20
N LEU A 53 -4.83 6.27 9.88
CA LEU A 53 -3.72 5.71 9.12
C LEU A 53 -2.83 6.82 8.55
N ILE A 54 -1.52 6.63 8.68
CA ILE A 54 -0.49 7.46 8.07
C ILE A 54 0.24 6.60 7.03
N LEU A 55 0.24 7.05 5.78
CA LEU A 55 1.00 6.41 4.71
C LEU A 55 2.30 7.19 4.47
N LEU A 56 3.43 6.51 4.67
CA LEU A 56 4.75 7.05 4.36
C LEU A 56 5.09 6.66 2.92
N VAL A 57 4.77 7.56 2.00
CA VAL A 57 4.92 7.37 0.55
C VAL A 57 6.23 8.00 0.04
N GLY A 58 6.69 7.53 -1.12
CA GLY A 58 7.97 7.93 -1.70
C GLY A 58 8.00 7.65 -3.20
N TYR A 59 8.71 6.62 -3.63
CA TYR A 59 8.74 6.23 -5.05
C TYR A 59 7.31 6.10 -5.63
N LYS A 60 7.06 6.68 -6.83
CA LYS A 60 5.75 6.63 -7.50
C LYS A 60 4.54 6.96 -6.60
N TYR A 61 4.69 7.85 -5.62
CA TYR A 61 3.63 8.17 -4.66
C TYR A 61 2.31 8.61 -5.31
N LEU A 62 2.35 9.22 -6.50
CA LEU A 62 1.16 9.63 -7.26
C LEU A 62 0.19 8.48 -7.58
N GLN A 63 0.66 7.23 -7.55
CA GLN A 63 -0.19 6.05 -7.76
C GLN A 63 -0.93 5.61 -6.50
N ILE A 64 -0.60 6.18 -5.34
CA ILE A 64 -1.30 5.95 -4.08
C ILE A 64 -2.28 7.12 -3.91
N GLN A 65 -3.57 6.85 -4.13
CA GLN A 65 -4.68 7.81 -4.04
C GLN A 65 -5.65 7.41 -2.93
#